data_AF-A0A0S8CKE4-F1
#
_entry.id   AF-A0A0S8CKE4-F1
#
_cell.length_a   1.000
_cell.length_b   1.000
_cell.length_c   1.000
_cell.angle_alpha   90.00
_cell.angle_beta   90.00
_cell.angle_gamma   90.00
#
_symmetry.space_group_name_H-M   'P 1'
#
loop_
_entity.id
_entity.type
_entity.pdbx_description
1 polymer ?
#
loop_
_entity_poly.entity_id
_entity_poly.type
_entity_poly.pdbx_seq_one_letter_code
_entity_poly.pdbx_strand_id
1 'polypeptide(L)'
;DRIGPRILLTVGITGVGAAGLLVGLSPNYLVLLAGLVLMGILGGGYHPASTTMISSVVAPTKRGQALGFHLVGGSFSYFLAPLIAAGIAAAWGWRGPFIALAIPAIGIGIILHTILGKHVPTRETASEDVSIETETPAAPGNMRRVITVIVLSSFTMALVMSIISFIPLFLVDTFGTSKEAAAASVSIVFAMAFWAGPLAGYLSDRFGRMAIIITTCAMAIIVIYLLNIVPYGFGIYVLLAALGTITAFSTTTTQAYIVDHTPAKRRSTVLGFYFFGNMEGNGVLTPALGYLIDHLSFHTSFTISSAVIIVVLVVCSSILWLSRR
;
A
#
# COMPACT_ATOMS: atom_id res chain seq x y z
N ASP A 1 16.04 2.58 13.38
CA ASP A 1 16.31 3.01 14.77
C ASP A 1 17.75 3.41 15.08
N ARG A 2 18.78 2.74 14.53
CA ARG A 2 20.20 3.07 14.82
C ARG A 2 20.82 4.17 13.94
N ILE A 3 20.30 4.38 12.72
CA ILE A 3 20.97 5.18 11.67
C ILE A 3 20.37 6.61 11.55
N GLY A 4 19.30 6.91 12.28
CA GLY A 4 18.61 8.20 12.23
C GLY A 4 17.69 8.34 10.99
N PRO A 5 16.51 8.98 11.12
CA PRO A 5 15.50 8.98 10.06
C PRO A 5 15.93 9.81 8.84
N ARG A 6 16.75 10.86 9.01
CA ARG A 6 17.27 11.68 7.90
C ARG A 6 18.12 10.86 6.94
N ILE A 7 19.10 10.13 7.47
CA ILE A 7 19.99 9.29 6.66
C ILE A 7 19.19 8.18 5.99
N LEU A 8 18.26 7.54 6.71
CA LEU A 8 17.44 6.46 6.16
C LEU A 8 16.56 6.94 4.99
N LEU A 9 15.97 8.13 5.09
CA LEU A 9 15.21 8.73 3.99
C LEU A 9 16.09 9.08 2.80
N THR A 10 17.25 9.68 3.02
CA THR A 10 18.18 10.02 1.94
C THR A 10 18.68 8.77 1.23
N VAL A 11 19.17 7.78 1.98
CA VAL A 11 19.64 6.50 1.43
C VAL A 11 18.51 5.78 0.71
N GLY A 12 17.29 5.80 1.25
CA GLY A 12 16.15 5.18 0.59
C GLY A 12 15.81 5.83 -0.74
N ILE A 13 15.61 7.15 -0.78
CA ILE A 13 15.21 7.86 -2.01
C ILE A 13 16.33 7.85 -3.06
N THR A 14 17.54 8.25 -2.67
CA THR A 14 18.69 8.30 -3.60
C THR A 14 19.13 6.90 -4.02
N GLY A 15 19.09 5.95 -3.08
CA GLY A 15 19.44 4.57 -3.33
C GLY A 15 18.47 3.87 -4.28
N VAL A 16 17.16 4.08 -4.12
CA VAL A 16 16.16 3.59 -5.09
C VAL A 16 16.41 4.17 -6.48
N GLY A 17 16.76 5.45 -6.59
CA GLY A 17 17.14 6.05 -7.87
C GLY A 17 18.40 5.41 -8.48
N ALA A 18 19.46 5.25 -7.69
CA ALA A 18 20.71 4.63 -8.14
C ALA A 18 20.52 3.15 -8.55
N ALA A 19 19.76 2.38 -7.77
CA ALA A 19 19.41 1.01 -8.10
C ALA A 19 18.48 0.95 -9.34
N GLY A 20 17.60 1.95 -9.52
CA GLY A 20 16.82 2.14 -10.75
C GLY A 20 17.71 2.30 -11.99
N LEU A 21 18.80 3.09 -11.91
CA LEU A 21 19.77 3.16 -13.01
C LEU A 21 20.39 1.79 -13.32
N LEU A 22 20.74 1.02 -12.29
CA LEU A 22 21.28 -0.33 -12.47
C LEU A 22 20.28 -1.25 -13.20
N VAL A 23 18.99 -1.16 -12.87
CA VAL A 23 17.92 -1.90 -13.57
C VAL A 23 17.80 -1.43 -15.02
N GLY A 24 17.72 -0.12 -15.25
CA GLY A 24 17.57 0.44 -16.60
C GLY A 24 18.75 0.14 -17.52
N LEU A 25 19.97 0.10 -16.99
CA LEU A 25 21.21 -0.18 -17.73
C LEU A 25 21.62 -1.66 -17.69
N SER A 26 20.76 -2.54 -17.16
CA SER A 26 21.09 -3.96 -16.97
C SER A 26 21.40 -4.67 -18.30
N PRO A 27 22.60 -5.29 -18.44
CA PRO A 27 22.99 -6.02 -19.64
C PRO A 27 22.42 -7.45 -19.69
N ASN A 28 22.00 -8.00 -18.54
CA ASN A 28 21.47 -9.34 -18.42
C ASN A 28 20.50 -9.46 -17.23
N TYR A 29 19.81 -10.60 -17.16
CA TYR A 29 18.79 -10.87 -16.14
C TYR A 29 19.33 -10.82 -14.71
N LEU A 30 20.57 -11.26 -14.46
CA LEU A 30 21.14 -11.29 -13.11
C LEU A 30 21.38 -9.87 -12.56
N VAL A 31 21.88 -8.96 -13.39
CA VAL A 31 22.06 -7.55 -13.01
C VAL A 31 20.70 -6.88 -12.79
N LEU A 32 19.73 -7.17 -13.64
CA LEU A 32 18.35 -6.69 -13.48
C LEU A 32 17.78 -7.14 -12.14
N LEU A 33 17.89 -8.44 -11.83
CA LEU A 33 17.40 -9.02 -10.58
C LEU A 33 18.11 -8.41 -9.37
N ALA A 34 19.44 -8.29 -9.41
CA ALA A 34 20.20 -7.65 -8.35
C ALA A 34 19.78 -6.19 -8.13
N GLY A 35 19.51 -5.45 -9.22
CA GLY A 35 18.99 -4.09 -9.16
C GLY A 35 17.61 -4.00 -8.51
N LEU A 36 16.69 -4.90 -8.86
CA LEU A 36 15.36 -4.95 -8.24
C LEU A 36 15.43 -5.30 -6.74
N VAL A 37 16.26 -6.26 -6.36
CA VAL A 37 16.49 -6.62 -4.95
C VAL A 37 17.05 -5.42 -4.19
N LEU A 38 18.03 -4.73 -4.77
CA LEU A 38 18.63 -3.55 -4.16
C LEU A 38 17.63 -2.39 -4.03
N MET A 39 16.78 -2.15 -5.05
CA MET A 39 15.67 -1.19 -4.95
C MET A 39 14.73 -1.53 -3.79
N GLY A 40 14.37 -2.80 -3.61
CA GLY A 40 13.51 -3.23 -2.50
C GLY A 40 14.14 -2.98 -1.13
N ILE A 41 15.42 -3.34 -0.95
CA ILE A 41 16.16 -3.13 0.30
C ILE A 41 16.25 -1.64 0.64
N LEU A 42 16.58 -0.80 -0.35
CA LEU A 42 16.75 0.64 -0.16
C LEU A 42 15.40 1.33 0.08
N GLY A 43 14.35 0.95 -0.65
CA GLY A 43 13.02 1.51 -0.53
C GLY A 43 12.30 1.15 0.77
N GLY A 44 12.53 -0.04 1.32
CA GLY A 44 11.79 -0.55 2.48
C GLY A 44 11.91 0.30 3.75
N GLY A 45 13.01 1.04 3.91
CA GLY A 45 13.22 1.92 5.07
C GLY A 45 12.44 3.25 5.03
N TYR A 46 11.88 3.62 3.88
CA TYR A 46 11.30 4.94 3.66
C TYR A 46 10.07 5.20 4.54
N HIS A 47 9.05 4.36 4.44
CA HIS A 47 7.77 4.54 5.14
C HIS A 47 7.90 4.63 6.68
N PRO A 48 8.66 3.74 7.37
CA PRO A 48 8.83 3.87 8.81
C PRO A 48 9.65 5.12 9.20
N ALA A 49 10.65 5.51 8.41
CA ALA A 49 11.43 6.72 8.71
C ALA A 49 10.66 8.02 8.47
N SER A 50 9.88 8.13 7.40
CA SER A 50 9.11 9.34 7.09
C SER A 50 8.07 9.62 8.17
N THR A 51 7.30 8.61 8.54
CA THR A 51 6.25 8.70 9.57
C THR A 51 6.81 9.05 10.94
N THR A 52 7.95 8.46 11.32
CA THR A 52 8.67 8.79 12.57
C THR A 52 9.15 10.23 12.56
N MET A 53 9.77 10.67 11.46
CA MET A 53 10.29 12.03 11.33
C MET A 53 9.18 13.08 11.42
N ILE A 54 8.10 12.91 10.64
CA ILE A 54 6.95 13.83 10.66
C ILE A 54 6.38 13.94 12.08
N SER A 55 6.23 12.80 12.76
CA SER A 55 5.70 12.80 14.13
C SER A 55 6.62 13.47 15.14
N SER A 56 7.94 13.45 14.91
CA SER A 56 8.93 14.06 15.83
C SER A 56 9.00 15.59 15.76
N VAL A 57 8.61 16.19 14.62
CA VAL A 57 8.70 17.65 14.39
C VAL A 57 7.36 18.36 14.39
N VAL A 58 6.25 17.62 14.48
CA VAL A 58 4.90 18.15 14.48
C VAL A 58 4.25 17.93 15.86
N ALA A 59 3.65 18.99 16.38
CA ALA A 59 2.90 18.96 17.64
C ALA A 59 1.83 17.85 17.64
N PRO A 60 1.62 17.14 18.77
CA PRO A 60 0.71 15.98 18.83
C PRO A 60 -0.67 16.22 18.22
N THR A 61 -1.27 17.40 18.46
CA THR A 61 -2.60 17.80 17.95
C THR A 61 -2.66 17.95 16.43
N LYS A 62 -1.53 18.16 15.75
CA LYS A 62 -1.43 18.34 14.30
C LYS A 62 -0.83 17.15 13.56
N ARG A 63 -0.35 16.12 14.27
CA ARG A 63 0.30 14.94 13.65
C ARG A 63 -0.61 14.22 12.66
N GLY A 64 -1.89 14.05 12.98
CA GLY A 64 -2.87 13.42 12.09
C GLY A 64 -2.98 14.16 10.75
N GLN A 65 -3.06 15.50 10.79
CA GLN A 65 -3.09 16.32 9.58
C GLN A 65 -1.79 16.20 8.76
N ALA A 66 -0.64 16.25 9.43
CA ALA A 66 0.66 16.14 8.75
C ALA A 66 0.89 14.75 8.12
N LEU A 67 0.53 13.69 8.84
CA LEU A 67 0.55 12.32 8.30
C LEU A 67 -0.47 12.16 7.16
N GLY A 68 -1.66 12.74 7.30
CA GLY A 68 -2.67 12.77 6.23
C GLY A 68 -2.14 13.43 4.96
N PHE A 69 -1.49 14.60 5.09
CA PHE A 69 -0.86 15.28 3.95
C PHE A 69 0.28 14.45 3.33
N HIS A 70 1.08 13.77 4.14
CA HIS A 70 2.10 12.84 3.63
C HIS A 70 1.49 11.70 2.81
N LEU A 71 0.36 11.15 3.25
CA LEU A 71 -0.36 10.11 2.52
C LEU A 71 -0.90 10.60 1.18
N VAL A 72 -1.28 11.88 1.04
CA VAL A 72 -1.71 12.44 -0.26
C VAL A 72 -0.61 12.26 -1.31
N GLY A 73 0.65 12.55 -0.98
CA GLY A 73 1.77 12.37 -1.92
C GLY A 73 1.96 10.91 -2.34
N GLY A 74 1.89 9.98 -1.37
CA GLY A 74 1.93 8.53 -1.64
C GLY A 74 0.78 8.07 -2.52
N SER A 75 -0.45 8.42 -2.18
CA SER A 75 -1.66 8.10 -2.95
C SER A 75 -1.63 8.70 -4.36
N PHE A 76 -1.17 9.94 -4.50
CA PHE A 76 -1.05 10.61 -5.79
C PHE A 76 -0.01 9.93 -6.70
N SER A 77 1.06 9.38 -6.12
CA SER A 77 2.06 8.63 -6.89
C SER A 77 1.51 7.37 -7.55
N TYR A 78 0.54 6.67 -6.93
CA TYR A 78 -0.09 5.49 -7.53
C TYR A 78 -0.86 5.80 -8.82
N PHE A 79 -1.34 7.04 -8.99
CA PHE A 79 -1.98 7.49 -10.21
C PHE A 79 -0.94 8.01 -11.22
N LEU A 80 -0.06 8.91 -10.78
CA LEU A 80 0.80 9.65 -11.68
C LEU A 80 2.01 8.84 -12.16
N ALA A 81 2.59 7.98 -11.31
CA ALA A 81 3.80 7.23 -11.65
C ALA A 81 3.58 6.23 -12.79
N PRO A 82 2.50 5.40 -12.82
CA PRO A 82 2.24 4.54 -13.97
C PRO A 82 2.03 5.32 -15.27
N LEU A 83 1.38 6.49 -15.23
CA LEU A 83 1.14 7.32 -16.42
C LEU A 83 2.45 7.91 -16.98
N ILE A 84 3.29 8.47 -16.11
CA ILE A 84 4.61 8.97 -16.49
C ILE A 84 5.48 7.82 -17.02
N ALA A 85 5.50 6.68 -16.31
CA ALA A 85 6.27 5.52 -16.72
C ALA A 85 5.79 4.97 -18.07
N ALA A 86 4.49 4.88 -18.31
CA ALA A 86 3.94 4.45 -19.59
C ALA A 86 4.32 5.41 -20.73
N GLY A 87 4.21 6.72 -20.50
CA GLY A 87 4.59 7.73 -21.50
C GLY A 87 6.08 7.66 -21.87
N ILE A 88 6.96 7.49 -20.87
CA ILE A 88 8.40 7.31 -21.11
C ILE A 88 8.66 5.97 -21.80
N ALA A 89 8.00 4.89 -21.37
CA ALA A 89 8.16 3.56 -21.94
C ALA A 89 7.73 3.49 -23.41
N ALA A 90 6.71 4.25 -23.80
CA ALA A 90 6.28 4.34 -25.20
C ALA A 90 7.37 4.93 -26.11
N ALA A 91 8.20 5.85 -25.61
CA ALA A 91 9.27 6.48 -26.39
C ALA A 91 10.61 5.72 -26.31
N TRP A 92 10.99 5.25 -25.12
CA TRP A 92 12.33 4.71 -24.83
C TRP A 92 12.32 3.23 -24.40
N GLY A 93 11.20 2.54 -24.59
CA GLY A 93 11.01 1.17 -24.15
C GLY A 93 10.96 1.03 -22.62
N TRP A 94 10.76 -0.19 -22.13
CA TRP A 94 10.55 -0.47 -20.71
C TRP A 94 11.73 -0.07 -19.80
N ARG A 95 12.94 0.10 -20.34
CA ARG A 95 14.12 0.59 -19.59
C ARG A 95 14.05 2.10 -19.32
N GLY A 96 13.39 2.85 -20.20
CA GLY A 96 13.29 4.31 -20.15
C GLY A 96 12.83 4.86 -18.80
N PRO A 97 11.72 4.37 -18.21
CA PRO A 97 11.22 4.85 -16.92
C PRO A 97 12.23 4.75 -15.78
N PHE A 98 12.97 3.64 -15.70
CA PHE A 98 13.98 3.43 -14.67
C PHE A 98 15.14 4.43 -14.76
N ILE A 99 15.55 4.79 -15.99
CA ILE A 99 16.63 5.74 -16.23
C ILE A 99 16.15 7.17 -16.00
N ALA A 100 15.04 7.53 -16.64
CA ALA A 100 14.52 8.89 -16.64
C ALA A 100 14.05 9.35 -15.24
N LEU A 101 13.48 8.45 -14.44
CA LEU A 101 12.99 8.78 -13.09
C LEU A 101 14.07 8.68 -12.01
N ALA A 102 15.19 8.01 -12.28
CA ALA A 102 16.28 7.91 -11.31
C ALA A 102 16.94 9.27 -11.02
N ILE A 103 17.18 10.07 -12.05
CA ILE A 103 17.80 11.40 -11.92
C ILE A 103 16.99 12.32 -10.99
N PRO A 104 15.67 12.55 -11.21
CA PRO A 104 14.88 13.37 -10.30
C PRO A 104 14.75 12.74 -8.91
N ALA A 105 14.68 11.41 -8.78
CA ALA A 105 14.66 10.75 -7.48
C ALA A 105 15.94 11.04 -6.67
N ILE A 106 17.12 10.88 -7.30
CA ILE A 106 18.41 11.21 -6.66
C ILE A 106 18.45 12.69 -6.29
N GLY A 107 18.05 13.58 -7.20
CA GLY A 107 17.99 15.02 -6.94
C GLY A 107 17.10 15.38 -5.74
N ILE A 108 15.88 14.84 -5.69
CA ILE A 108 14.94 15.03 -4.58
C ILE A 108 15.52 14.49 -3.28
N GLY A 109 16.15 13.32 -3.30
CA GLY A 109 16.77 12.73 -2.11
C GLY A 109 17.91 13.60 -1.55
N ILE A 110 18.73 14.20 -2.42
CA ILE A 110 19.79 15.15 -2.04
C ILE A 110 19.18 16.44 -1.50
N ILE A 111 18.20 17.02 -2.20
CA ILE A 111 17.51 18.24 -1.76
C ILE A 111 16.89 18.03 -0.38
N LEU A 112 16.14 16.94 -0.18
CA LEU A 112 15.56 16.58 1.11
C LEU A 112 16.64 16.40 2.18
N HIS A 113 17.77 15.77 1.85
CA HIS A 113 18.87 15.64 2.80
C HIS A 113 19.35 17.00 3.32
N THR A 114 19.48 17.99 2.42
CA THR A 114 19.95 19.34 2.78
C THR A 114 18.90 20.13 3.58
N ILE A 115 17.63 20.06 3.19
CA ILE A 115 16.54 20.76 3.87
C ILE A 115 16.34 20.18 5.28
N LEU A 116 16.31 18.84 5.39
CA LEU A 116 16.12 18.16 6.67
C LEU A 116 17.30 18.40 7.62
N GLY A 117 18.52 18.57 7.09
CA GLY A 117 19.67 18.94 7.89
C GLY A 117 19.61 20.31 8.55
N LYS A 118 18.80 21.21 8.00
CA LYS A 118 18.61 22.57 8.54
C LYS A 118 17.46 22.65 9.56
N HIS A 119 16.52 21.71 9.52
CA HIS A 119 15.25 21.81 10.26
C HIS A 119 14.98 20.66 11.24
N VAL A 120 15.74 19.56 11.18
CA VAL A 120 15.57 18.40 12.07
C VAL A 120 16.81 18.29 12.97
N PRO A 121 16.67 18.44 14.31
CA PRO A 121 17.78 18.33 15.24
C PRO A 121 18.50 16.98 15.09
N THR A 122 19.83 17.01 15.09
CA THR A 122 20.66 15.79 15.11
C THR A 122 20.41 15.07 16.44
N ARG A 123 20.44 13.73 16.44
CA ARG A 123 20.20 12.93 17.66
C ARG A 123 21.16 13.27 18.80
N GLU A 124 22.38 13.73 18.50
CA GLU A 124 23.35 14.24 19.49
C GLU A 124 22.90 15.52 20.19
N THR A 125 22.16 16.41 19.51
CA THR A 125 21.55 17.60 20.13
C THR A 125 20.20 17.31 20.80
N ALA A 126 19.57 16.18 20.47
CA ALA A 126 18.29 15.78 21.06
C ALA A 126 18.44 14.94 22.35
N SER A 127 19.66 14.45 22.65
CA SER A 127 19.91 13.63 23.84
C SER A 127 20.02 14.42 25.15
N GLU A 128 20.11 15.74 25.12
CA GLU A 128 20.20 16.56 26.33
C GLU A 128 18.89 17.29 26.70
N ASP A 129 18.00 17.60 25.74
CA ASP A 129 16.81 18.42 26.03
C ASP A 129 15.47 17.87 25.52
N VAL A 130 15.44 16.77 24.76
CA VAL A 130 14.17 16.10 24.47
C VAL A 130 13.95 15.07 25.56
N SER A 131 13.48 15.56 26.71
CA SER A 131 12.54 14.75 27.47
C SER A 131 11.55 14.22 26.44
N ILE A 132 11.49 12.89 26.30
CA ILE A 132 10.37 12.25 25.62
C ILE A 132 9.21 12.63 26.53
N GLU A 133 8.67 13.83 26.28
CA GLU A 133 7.57 14.43 27.00
C GLU A 133 6.56 13.31 27.01
N THR A 134 6.35 12.77 28.21
CA THR A 134 5.66 11.52 28.47
C THR A 134 4.37 11.59 27.68
N GLU A 135 4.38 10.97 26.49
CA GLU A 135 3.17 10.78 25.71
C GLU A 135 2.24 10.14 26.73
N THR A 136 1.07 10.75 26.96
CA THR A 136 -0.07 9.95 27.40
C THR A 136 -0.07 8.78 26.45
N PRO A 137 0.28 7.56 26.90
CA PRO A 137 0.47 6.45 26.00
C PRO A 137 -0.81 6.37 25.18
N ALA A 138 -0.72 6.32 23.84
CA ALA A 138 -1.86 5.89 23.04
C ALA A 138 -2.38 4.65 23.76
N ALA A 139 -3.58 4.75 24.36
CA ALA A 139 -4.03 3.82 25.40
C ALA A 139 -3.71 2.43 24.91
N PRO A 140 -2.85 1.65 25.61
CA PRO A 140 -2.10 0.54 25.00
C PRO A 140 -3.07 -0.29 24.19
N GLY A 141 -3.04 -0.09 22.87
CA GLY A 141 -3.95 -0.77 21.99
C GLY A 141 -3.66 -2.24 22.24
N ASN A 142 -4.69 -3.02 22.55
CA ASN A 142 -4.52 -4.44 22.77
C ASN A 142 -3.78 -4.99 21.54
N MET A 143 -2.50 -5.35 21.67
CA MET A 143 -1.65 -5.67 20.51
C MET A 143 -2.27 -6.81 19.69
N ARG A 144 -3.02 -7.69 20.36
CA ARG A 144 -3.84 -8.71 19.71
C ARG A 144 -4.87 -8.11 18.75
N ARG A 145 -5.55 -7.02 19.12
CA ARG A 145 -6.46 -6.30 18.21
C ARG A 145 -5.73 -5.69 17.03
N VAL A 146 -4.59 -5.04 17.26
CA VAL A 146 -3.78 -4.44 16.18
C VAL A 146 -3.33 -5.52 15.19
N ILE A 147 -2.82 -6.64 15.69
CA ILE A 147 -2.44 -7.79 14.85
C ILE A 147 -3.66 -8.35 14.11
N THR A 148 -4.81 -8.49 14.77
CA THR A 148 -6.03 -9.02 14.14
C THR A 148 -6.50 -8.12 12.99
N VAL A 149 -6.46 -6.79 13.18
CA VAL A 149 -6.77 -5.83 12.12
C VAL A 149 -5.75 -5.92 10.97
N ILE A 150 -4.46 -6.03 11.28
CA ILE A 150 -3.42 -6.19 10.26
C ILE A 150 -3.66 -7.46 9.44
N VAL A 151 -3.95 -8.59 10.08
CA VAL A 151 -4.24 -9.86 9.39
C VAL A 151 -5.47 -9.71 8.50
N LEU A 152 -6.58 -9.19 9.04
CA LEU A 152 -7.82 -8.99 8.30
C LEU A 152 -7.61 -8.12 7.06
N SER A 153 -6.99 -6.95 7.24
CA SER A 153 -6.81 -5.98 6.15
C SER A 153 -5.77 -6.41 5.14
N SER A 154 -4.64 -6.98 5.59
CA SER A 154 -3.56 -7.39 4.68
C SER A 154 -3.98 -8.61 3.87
N PHE A 155 -4.65 -9.58 4.48
CA PHE A 155 -5.17 -10.74 3.74
C PHE A 155 -6.21 -10.33 2.70
N THR A 156 -7.19 -9.52 3.09
CA THR A 156 -8.22 -9.01 2.17
C THR A 156 -7.58 -8.23 1.02
N MET A 157 -6.63 -7.34 1.32
CA MET A 157 -5.92 -6.57 0.30
C MET A 157 -5.12 -7.47 -0.65
N ALA A 158 -4.33 -8.41 -0.10
CA ALA A 158 -3.50 -9.30 -0.89
C ALA A 158 -4.34 -10.13 -1.86
N LEU A 159 -5.50 -10.64 -1.42
CA LEU A 159 -6.41 -11.38 -2.28
C LEU A 159 -7.09 -10.49 -3.33
N VAL A 160 -7.55 -9.29 -2.96
CA VAL A 160 -8.10 -8.32 -3.91
C VAL A 160 -7.08 -7.96 -4.98
N MET A 161 -5.82 -7.73 -4.61
CA MET A 161 -4.74 -7.48 -5.56
C MET A 161 -4.42 -8.69 -6.43
N SER A 162 -4.53 -9.90 -5.88
CA SER A 162 -4.38 -11.13 -6.66
C SER A 162 -5.46 -11.19 -7.73
N ILE A 163 -6.72 -10.90 -7.38
CA ILE A 163 -7.83 -10.84 -8.35
C ILE A 163 -7.59 -9.76 -9.41
N ILE A 164 -7.18 -8.54 -9.00
CA ILE A 164 -6.87 -7.43 -9.92
C ILE A 164 -5.83 -7.86 -10.97
N SER A 165 -4.82 -8.64 -10.58
CA SER A 165 -3.78 -9.13 -11.50
C SER A 165 -4.32 -10.06 -12.61
N PHE A 166 -5.44 -10.73 -12.37
CA PHE A 166 -6.10 -11.61 -13.32
C PHE A 166 -7.27 -10.97 -14.06
N ILE A 167 -7.65 -9.71 -13.76
CA ILE A 167 -8.77 -9.04 -14.42
C ILE A 167 -8.63 -9.00 -15.95
N PRO A 168 -7.47 -8.63 -16.54
CA PRO A 168 -7.34 -8.65 -17.99
C PRO A 168 -7.62 -10.03 -18.60
N LEU A 169 -7.07 -11.08 -17.98
CA LEU A 169 -7.27 -12.45 -18.44
C LEU A 169 -8.73 -12.88 -18.29
N PHE A 170 -9.35 -12.56 -17.14
CA PHE A 170 -10.77 -12.79 -16.90
C PHE A 170 -11.65 -12.16 -17.97
N LEU A 171 -11.40 -10.89 -18.32
CA LEU A 171 -12.19 -10.17 -19.32
C LEU A 171 -12.01 -10.76 -20.73
N VAL A 172 -10.83 -11.24 -21.07
CA VAL A 172 -10.56 -11.87 -22.37
C VAL A 172 -11.22 -13.26 -22.43
N ASP A 173 -10.95 -14.11 -21.44
CA ASP A 173 -11.39 -15.51 -21.46
C ASP A 173 -12.89 -15.68 -21.21
N THR A 174 -13.48 -14.81 -20.38
CA THR A 174 -14.91 -14.92 -20.02
C THR A 174 -15.81 -14.13 -20.97
N PHE A 175 -15.36 -12.96 -21.43
CA PHE A 175 -16.20 -12.06 -22.23
C PHE A 175 -15.72 -11.88 -23.68
N GLY A 176 -14.59 -12.49 -24.07
CA GLY A 176 -14.06 -12.40 -25.44
C GLY A 176 -13.58 -11.00 -25.81
N THR A 177 -13.24 -10.16 -24.82
CA THR A 177 -12.81 -8.78 -25.06
C THR A 177 -11.44 -8.71 -25.71
N SER A 178 -11.13 -7.58 -26.37
CA SER A 178 -9.78 -7.37 -26.90
C SER A 178 -8.77 -7.24 -25.75
N LYS A 179 -7.55 -7.73 -25.98
CA LYS A 179 -6.46 -7.67 -24.99
C LYS A 179 -6.14 -6.23 -24.59
N GLU A 180 -6.26 -5.31 -25.54
CA GLU A 180 -6.01 -3.88 -25.35
C GLU A 180 -7.07 -3.26 -24.42
N ALA A 181 -8.35 -3.58 -24.64
CA ALA A 181 -9.43 -3.08 -23.79
C ALA A 181 -9.35 -3.67 -22.37
N ALA A 182 -9.05 -4.96 -22.27
CA ALA A 182 -8.88 -5.67 -21.00
C ALA A 182 -7.67 -5.15 -20.19
N ALA A 183 -6.57 -4.83 -20.86
CA ALA A 183 -5.43 -4.17 -20.21
C ALA A 183 -5.78 -2.74 -19.77
N ALA A 184 -6.46 -1.98 -20.64
CA ALA A 184 -6.85 -0.61 -20.34
C ALA A 184 -7.81 -0.51 -19.14
N SER A 185 -8.68 -1.50 -18.93
CA SER A 185 -9.65 -1.49 -17.83
C SER A 185 -9.00 -1.52 -16.45
N VAL A 186 -7.78 -2.04 -16.31
CA VAL A 186 -7.02 -2.00 -15.05
C VAL A 186 -6.70 -0.57 -14.63
N SER A 187 -6.58 0.36 -15.59
CA SER A 187 -6.39 1.78 -15.31
C SER A 187 -7.54 2.36 -14.49
N ILE A 188 -8.75 1.82 -14.61
CA ILE A 188 -9.92 2.25 -13.82
C ILE A 188 -9.69 1.94 -12.33
N VAL A 189 -9.15 0.77 -12.02
CA VAL A 189 -8.82 0.35 -10.65
C VAL A 189 -7.83 1.33 -10.02
N PHE A 190 -6.74 1.63 -10.73
CA PHE A 190 -5.71 2.54 -10.24
C PHE A 190 -6.15 4.00 -10.20
N ALA A 191 -7.00 4.44 -11.12
CA ALA A 191 -7.56 5.79 -11.12
C ALA A 191 -8.38 6.07 -9.85
N MET A 192 -9.09 5.07 -9.32
CA MET A 192 -9.87 5.23 -8.09
C MET A 192 -9.01 5.50 -6.86
N ALA A 193 -7.75 5.07 -6.85
CA ALA A 193 -6.83 5.32 -5.73
C ALA A 193 -6.65 6.83 -5.46
N PHE A 194 -6.79 7.68 -6.48
CA PHE A 194 -6.60 9.12 -6.37
C PHE A 194 -7.61 9.78 -5.41
N TRP A 195 -8.90 9.48 -5.57
CA TRP A 195 -9.97 10.11 -4.77
C TRP A 195 -10.37 9.26 -3.56
N ALA A 196 -10.25 7.94 -3.66
CA ALA A 196 -10.72 7.03 -2.62
C ALA A 196 -9.86 7.11 -1.34
N GLY A 197 -8.57 7.45 -1.44
CA GLY A 197 -7.69 7.62 -0.27
C GLY A 197 -8.16 8.74 0.67
N PRO A 198 -8.24 10.00 0.20
CA PRO A 198 -8.76 11.11 1.00
C PRO A 198 -10.18 10.84 1.53
N LEU A 199 -11.05 10.26 0.70
CA LEU A 199 -12.41 9.88 1.10
C LEU A 199 -12.41 8.86 2.23
N ALA A 200 -11.54 7.84 2.17
CA ALA A 200 -11.38 6.85 3.23
C ALA A 200 -10.93 7.48 4.54
N GLY A 201 -9.99 8.42 4.48
CA GLY A 201 -9.55 9.20 5.65
C GLY A 201 -10.73 9.92 6.31
N TYR A 202 -11.44 10.73 5.54
CA TYR A 202 -12.61 11.49 6.00
C TYR A 202 -13.71 10.59 6.58
N LEU A 203 -14.10 9.53 5.86
CA LEU A 203 -15.16 8.62 6.32
C LEU A 203 -14.73 7.84 7.56
N SER A 204 -13.47 7.46 7.67
CA SER A 204 -12.98 6.73 8.84
C SER A 204 -12.79 7.62 10.06
N ASP A 205 -12.54 8.92 9.88
CA ASP A 205 -12.60 9.91 10.97
C ASP A 205 -14.04 10.05 11.48
N ARG A 206 -15.00 10.11 10.55
CA ARG A 206 -16.42 10.34 10.87
C ARG A 206 -17.14 9.13 11.47
N PHE A 207 -16.93 7.96 10.89
CA PHE A 207 -17.66 6.73 11.25
C PHE A 207 -16.82 5.76 12.09
N GLY A 208 -15.54 6.08 12.31
CA GLY A 208 -14.59 5.26 13.04
C GLY A 208 -13.84 4.26 12.15
N ARG A 209 -12.54 4.11 12.42
CA ARG A 209 -11.62 3.23 11.67
C ARG A 209 -12.13 1.80 11.52
N MET A 210 -12.54 1.19 12.63
CA MET A 210 -12.95 -0.22 12.66
C MET A 210 -14.21 -0.47 11.83
N ALA A 211 -15.17 0.45 11.85
CA ALA A 211 -16.39 0.34 11.05
C ALA A 211 -16.05 0.35 9.56
N ILE A 212 -15.21 1.29 9.12
CA ILE A 212 -14.76 1.38 7.72
C ILE A 212 -13.94 0.16 7.28
N ILE A 213 -13.09 -0.39 8.15
CA ILE A 213 -12.33 -1.63 7.83
C ILE A 213 -13.28 -2.80 7.58
N ILE A 214 -14.24 -3.03 8.49
CA ILE A 214 -15.19 -4.14 8.38
C ILE A 214 -16.09 -3.97 7.15
N THR A 215 -16.62 -2.77 6.90
CA THR A 215 -17.47 -2.51 5.73
C THR A 215 -16.71 -2.63 4.43
N THR A 216 -15.43 -2.21 4.39
CA THR A 216 -14.56 -2.39 3.21
C THR A 216 -14.33 -3.86 2.92
N CYS A 217 -14.09 -4.69 3.94
CA CYS A 217 -13.96 -6.14 3.77
C CYS A 217 -15.27 -6.79 3.31
N ALA A 218 -16.40 -6.38 3.87
CA ALA A 218 -17.72 -6.83 3.43
C ALA A 218 -18.00 -6.45 1.97
N MET A 219 -17.64 -5.22 1.57
CA MET A 219 -17.77 -4.76 0.19
C MET A 219 -16.88 -5.57 -0.75
N ALA A 220 -15.67 -5.94 -0.35
CA ALA A 220 -14.79 -6.79 -1.15
C ALA A 220 -15.43 -8.14 -1.45
N ILE A 221 -16.05 -8.79 -0.46
CA ILE A 221 -16.78 -10.06 -0.65
C ILE A 221 -17.87 -9.92 -1.72
N ILE A 222 -18.68 -8.87 -1.60
CA ILE A 222 -19.80 -8.60 -2.51
C ILE A 222 -19.28 -8.32 -3.92
N VAL A 223 -18.31 -7.42 -4.06
CA VAL A 223 -17.77 -7.01 -5.36
C VAL A 223 -17.11 -8.18 -6.08
N ILE A 224 -16.30 -8.98 -5.38
CA ILE A 224 -15.64 -10.16 -5.96
C ILE A 224 -16.68 -11.19 -6.40
N TYR A 225 -17.72 -11.44 -5.59
CA TYR A 225 -18.78 -12.37 -5.97
C TYR A 225 -19.57 -11.86 -7.18
N LEU A 226 -19.86 -10.56 -7.25
CA LEU A 226 -20.58 -9.95 -8.36
C LEU A 226 -19.82 -10.01 -9.69
N LEU A 227 -18.48 -10.14 -9.69
CA LEU A 227 -17.71 -10.39 -10.93
C LEU A 227 -18.20 -11.66 -11.65
N ASN A 228 -18.73 -12.64 -10.93
CA ASN A 228 -19.21 -13.89 -11.52
C ASN A 228 -20.56 -13.77 -12.23
N ILE A 229 -21.33 -12.73 -11.94
CA ILE A 229 -22.75 -12.63 -12.31
C ILE A 229 -22.99 -11.45 -13.25
N VAL A 230 -22.24 -10.37 -13.07
CA VAL A 230 -22.41 -9.15 -13.86
C VAL A 230 -21.92 -9.38 -15.29
N PRO A 231 -22.78 -9.18 -16.31
CA PRO A 231 -22.38 -9.34 -17.71
C PRO A 231 -21.41 -8.24 -18.13
N TYR A 232 -20.71 -8.47 -19.25
CA TYR A 232 -19.85 -7.46 -19.85
C TYR A 232 -20.65 -6.19 -20.21
N GLY A 233 -20.13 -5.03 -19.81
CA GLY A 233 -20.78 -3.74 -20.02
C GLY A 233 -20.48 -2.77 -18.89
N PHE A 234 -21.32 -1.75 -18.70
CA PHE A 234 -21.10 -0.72 -17.68
C PHE A 234 -20.89 -1.29 -16.26
N GLY A 235 -21.62 -2.34 -15.91
CA GLY A 235 -21.54 -2.98 -14.60
C GLY A 235 -20.13 -3.48 -14.25
N ILE A 236 -19.38 -4.04 -15.21
CA ILE A 236 -18.03 -4.55 -14.92
C ILE A 236 -17.08 -3.41 -14.55
N TYR A 237 -17.18 -2.27 -15.23
CA TYR A 237 -16.36 -1.10 -14.95
C TYR A 237 -16.68 -0.48 -13.58
N VAL A 238 -17.95 -0.53 -13.15
CA VAL A 238 -18.34 -0.15 -11.78
C VAL A 238 -17.69 -1.07 -10.75
N LEU A 239 -17.67 -2.38 -10.99
CA LEU A 239 -16.99 -3.33 -10.09
C LEU A 239 -15.48 -3.10 -10.05
N LEU A 240 -14.83 -2.80 -11.18
CA LEU A 240 -13.40 -2.45 -11.22
C LEU A 240 -13.11 -1.16 -10.43
N ALA A 241 -13.96 -0.14 -10.57
CA ALA A 241 -13.85 1.07 -9.77
C ALA A 241 -14.06 0.78 -8.27
N ALA A 242 -14.98 -0.12 -7.92
CA ALA A 242 -15.18 -0.56 -6.55
C ALA A 242 -13.96 -1.29 -6.00
N LEU A 243 -13.31 -2.18 -6.77
CA LEU A 243 -12.06 -2.84 -6.38
C LEU A 243 -10.97 -1.81 -6.08
N GLY A 244 -10.78 -0.81 -6.96
CA GLY A 244 -9.82 0.27 -6.72
C GLY A 244 -10.12 1.04 -5.44
N THR A 245 -11.40 1.36 -5.19
CA THR A 245 -11.85 2.03 -3.97
C THR A 245 -11.57 1.21 -2.72
N ILE A 246 -11.87 -0.10 -2.75
CA ILE A 246 -11.61 -1.05 -1.66
C ILE A 246 -10.12 -1.04 -1.28
N THR A 247 -9.23 -1.04 -2.27
CA THR A 247 -7.79 -1.08 -2.03
C THR A 247 -7.29 0.18 -1.33
N ALA A 248 -7.76 1.36 -1.76
CA ALA A 248 -7.43 2.63 -1.14
C ALA A 248 -8.01 2.76 0.27
N PHE A 249 -9.24 2.31 0.48
CA PHE A 249 -9.91 2.34 1.78
C PHE A 249 -9.23 1.43 2.79
N SER A 250 -8.92 0.20 2.39
CA SER A 250 -8.19 -0.77 3.21
C SER A 250 -6.82 -0.23 3.60
N THR A 251 -6.10 0.38 2.65
CA THR A 251 -4.77 0.92 2.92
C THR A 251 -4.80 2.10 3.89
N THR A 252 -5.59 3.11 3.55
CA THR A 252 -5.63 4.38 4.31
C THR A 252 -6.16 4.16 5.73
N THR A 253 -7.26 3.41 5.87
CA THR A 253 -7.92 3.24 7.16
C THR A 253 -7.11 2.37 8.11
N THR A 254 -6.48 1.31 7.61
CA THR A 254 -5.70 0.40 8.45
C THR A 254 -4.40 1.04 8.89
N GLN A 255 -3.73 1.81 8.04
CA GLN A 255 -2.58 2.61 8.46
C GLN A 255 -2.95 3.59 9.58
N ALA A 256 -4.05 4.33 9.43
CA ALA A 256 -4.54 5.23 10.46
C ALA A 256 -4.85 4.46 11.77
N TYR A 257 -5.52 3.32 11.69
CA TYR A 257 -5.78 2.47 12.85
C TYR A 257 -4.51 2.04 13.58
N ILE A 258 -3.48 1.60 12.85
CA ILE A 258 -2.18 1.21 13.41
C ILE A 258 -1.51 2.38 14.11
N VAL A 259 -1.52 3.57 13.49
CA VAL A 259 -0.95 4.80 14.07
C VAL A 259 -1.65 5.16 15.37
N ASP A 260 -2.99 5.09 15.39
CA ASP A 260 -3.84 5.46 16.52
C ASP A 260 -3.70 4.48 17.70
N HIS A 261 -3.38 3.20 17.45
CA HIS A 261 -3.41 2.13 18.45
C HIS A 261 -2.04 1.50 18.75
N THR A 262 -0.95 2.02 18.18
CA THR A 262 0.40 1.52 18.42
C THR A 262 1.29 2.60 19.03
N PRO A 263 1.94 2.32 20.19
CA PRO A 263 2.90 3.25 20.79
C PRO A 263 4.00 3.66 19.81
N ALA A 264 4.45 4.92 19.86
CA ALA A 264 5.44 5.46 18.93
C ALA A 264 6.69 4.57 18.80
N LYS A 265 7.16 4.00 19.92
CA LYS A 265 8.33 3.10 19.97
C LYS A 265 8.20 1.82 19.13
N ARG A 266 6.99 1.32 18.88
CA ARG A 266 6.74 0.07 18.11
C ARG A 266 6.05 0.31 16.78
N ARG A 267 5.55 1.53 16.54
CA ARG A 267 4.75 1.89 15.36
C ARG A 267 5.42 1.51 14.05
N SER A 268 6.70 1.84 13.90
CA SER A 268 7.48 1.54 12.69
C SER A 268 7.59 0.05 12.40
N THR A 269 7.79 -0.78 13.44
CA THR A 269 7.84 -2.24 13.30
C THR A 269 6.48 -2.80 12.89
N VAL A 270 5.40 -2.33 13.53
CA VAL A 270 4.04 -2.79 13.23
C VAL A 270 3.60 -2.38 11.81
N LEU A 271 3.89 -1.15 11.40
CA LEU A 271 3.70 -0.70 10.01
C LEU A 271 4.53 -1.54 9.03
N GLY A 272 5.76 -1.90 9.39
CA GLY A 272 6.60 -2.78 8.57
C GLY A 272 5.95 -4.15 8.31
N PHE A 273 5.43 -4.81 9.35
CA PHE A 273 4.68 -6.07 9.20
C PHE A 273 3.42 -5.91 8.36
N TYR A 274 2.71 -4.79 8.53
CA TYR A 274 1.54 -4.47 7.71
C TYR A 274 1.91 -4.33 6.23
N PHE A 275 2.94 -3.55 5.90
CA PHE A 275 3.39 -3.39 4.51
C PHE A 275 3.89 -4.71 3.91
N PHE A 276 4.64 -5.49 4.68
CA PHE A 276 5.07 -6.82 4.25
C PHE A 276 3.87 -7.71 3.92
N GLY A 277 2.88 -7.81 4.81
CA GLY A 277 1.67 -8.59 4.55
C GLY A 277 0.86 -8.08 3.35
N ASN A 278 0.85 -6.77 3.11
CA ASN A 278 0.13 -6.13 2.02
C ASN A 278 0.80 -6.38 0.65
N MET A 279 2.10 -6.16 0.55
CA MET A 279 2.87 -6.26 -0.69
C MET A 279 3.23 -7.71 -1.01
N GLU A 280 3.77 -8.45 -0.03
CA GLU A 280 4.29 -9.80 -0.26
C GLU A 280 3.21 -10.88 -0.12
N GLY A 281 2.10 -10.58 0.56
CA GLY A 281 0.95 -11.49 0.64
C GLY A 281 0.41 -11.86 -0.75
N ASN A 282 0.47 -10.92 -1.70
CA ASN A 282 0.10 -11.17 -3.10
C ASN A 282 1.02 -12.21 -3.76
N GLY A 283 2.31 -12.24 -3.42
CA GLY A 283 3.28 -13.18 -3.99
C GLY A 283 2.93 -14.65 -3.72
N VAL A 284 2.19 -14.94 -2.64
CA VAL A 284 1.69 -16.28 -2.32
C VAL A 284 0.27 -16.50 -2.87
N LEU A 285 -0.61 -15.51 -2.71
CA LEU A 285 -2.02 -15.64 -3.09
C LEU A 285 -2.26 -15.61 -4.60
N THR A 286 -1.45 -14.88 -5.38
CA THR A 286 -1.59 -14.80 -6.84
C THR A 286 -1.32 -16.14 -7.52
N PRO A 287 -0.21 -16.85 -7.25
CA PRO A 287 0.00 -18.20 -7.81
C PRO A 287 -1.07 -19.20 -7.36
N ALA A 288 -1.50 -19.14 -6.09
CA ALA A 288 -2.56 -20.01 -5.58
C ALA A 288 -3.89 -19.76 -6.31
N LEU A 289 -4.24 -18.49 -6.54
CA LEU A 289 -5.43 -18.10 -7.30
C LEU A 289 -5.30 -18.53 -8.77
N GLY A 290 -4.13 -18.37 -9.39
CA GLY A 290 -3.85 -18.85 -10.75
C GLY A 290 -4.04 -20.35 -10.88
N TYR A 291 -3.49 -21.14 -9.95
CA TYR A 291 -3.71 -22.59 -9.90
C TYR A 291 -5.19 -22.96 -9.79
N LEU A 292 -5.97 -22.25 -8.97
CA LEU A 292 -7.41 -22.45 -8.88
C LEU A 292 -8.11 -22.12 -10.20
N ILE A 293 -7.72 -21.04 -10.88
CA ILE A 293 -8.29 -20.63 -12.16
C ILE A 293 -8.04 -21.69 -13.23
N ASP A 294 -6.80 -22.19 -13.33
CA ASP A 294 -6.40 -23.18 -14.33
C ASP A 294 -7.15 -24.51 -14.17
N HIS A 295 -7.49 -24.89 -12.93
CA HIS A 295 -8.15 -26.18 -12.63
C HIS A 295 -9.67 -26.11 -12.44
N LEU A 296 -10.22 -24.97 -12.01
CA LEU A 296 -11.63 -24.84 -11.60
C LEU A 296 -12.41 -23.74 -12.34
N SER A 297 -11.75 -22.92 -13.17
CA SER A 297 -12.26 -21.67 -13.80
C SER A 297 -12.24 -20.42 -12.91
N PHE A 298 -12.39 -19.27 -13.57
CA PHE A 298 -12.56 -17.96 -12.93
C PHE A 298 -13.73 -17.91 -11.96
N HIS A 299 -14.92 -18.37 -12.38
CA HIS A 299 -16.14 -18.27 -11.58
C HIS A 299 -16.01 -18.98 -10.23
N THR A 300 -15.48 -20.21 -10.25
CA THR A 300 -15.24 -21.00 -9.04
C THR A 300 -14.18 -20.34 -8.17
N SER A 301 -13.10 -19.85 -8.77
CA SER A 301 -11.96 -19.24 -8.06
C SER A 301 -12.33 -17.94 -7.36
N PHE A 302 -13.11 -17.07 -8.01
CA PHE A 302 -13.64 -15.85 -7.38
C PHE A 302 -14.66 -16.17 -6.29
N THR A 303 -15.50 -17.20 -6.48
CA THR A 303 -16.43 -17.66 -5.42
C THR A 303 -15.68 -18.16 -4.19
N ILE A 304 -14.64 -18.99 -4.38
CA ILE A 304 -13.75 -19.45 -3.31
C ILE A 304 -13.10 -18.25 -2.62
N SER A 305 -12.59 -17.29 -3.39
CA SER A 305 -11.95 -16.09 -2.84
C SER A 305 -12.90 -15.28 -1.94
N SER A 306 -14.15 -15.06 -2.38
CA SER A 306 -15.19 -14.42 -1.55
C SER A 306 -15.48 -15.22 -0.28
N ALA A 307 -15.61 -16.54 -0.37
CA ALA A 307 -15.86 -17.40 0.78
C ALA A 307 -14.70 -17.37 1.79
N VAL A 308 -13.46 -17.34 1.32
CA VAL A 308 -12.28 -17.25 2.19
C VAL A 308 -12.23 -15.89 2.90
N ILE A 309 -12.54 -14.79 2.22
CA ILE A 309 -12.62 -13.47 2.89
C ILE A 309 -13.75 -13.47 3.93
N ILE A 310 -14.89 -14.11 3.68
CA ILE A 310 -15.95 -14.28 4.69
C ILE A 310 -15.41 -14.99 5.92
N VAL A 311 -14.72 -16.12 5.75
CA VAL A 311 -14.13 -16.86 6.87
C VAL A 311 -13.16 -16.00 7.66
N VAL A 312 -12.23 -15.31 6.98
CA VAL A 312 -11.26 -14.41 7.61
C VAL A 312 -11.95 -13.27 8.35
N LEU A 313 -12.97 -12.65 7.74
CA LEU A 313 -13.75 -11.58 8.34
C LEU A 313 -14.49 -12.05 9.59
N VAL A 314 -15.15 -13.20 9.54
CA VAL A 314 -15.86 -13.77 10.69
C VAL A 314 -14.89 -14.09 11.82
N VAL A 315 -13.82 -14.82 11.54
CA VAL A 315 -12.81 -15.21 12.55
C VAL A 315 -12.19 -13.96 13.20
N CYS A 316 -11.75 -13.00 12.39
CA CYS A 316 -11.15 -11.77 12.90
C CYS A 316 -12.17 -10.93 13.69
N SER A 317 -13.41 -10.81 13.21
CA SER A 317 -14.47 -10.08 13.90
C SER A 317 -14.83 -10.73 15.24
N SER A 318 -14.85 -12.06 15.32
CA SER A 318 -15.04 -12.80 16.58
C SER A 318 -13.91 -12.54 17.56
N ILE A 319 -12.64 -12.56 17.12
CA ILE A 319 -11.49 -12.24 17.97
C ILE A 319 -11.57 -10.79 18.46
N LEU A 320 -11.92 -9.85 17.57
CA LEU A 320 -12.08 -8.44 17.92
C LEU A 320 -13.22 -8.23 18.92
N TRP A 321 -14.34 -8.93 18.76
CA TRP A 321 -15.47 -8.88 19.68
C TRP A 321 -15.11 -9.47 21.05
N LEU A 322 -14.46 -10.63 21.09
CA LEU A 322 -14.00 -11.24 22.35
C LEU A 322 -12.99 -10.37 23.09
N SER A 323 -12.15 -9.64 22.36
CA SER A 323 -11.18 -8.72 22.96
C SER A 323 -11.79 -7.43 23.51
N ARG A 324 -13.08 -7.15 23.27
CA ARG A 324 -13.85 -6.02 23.86
C ARG A 324 -14.36 -6.30 25.27
N ARG A 325 -14.45 -7.57 25.64
CA ARG A 325 -14.74 -8.01 27.01
C ARG A 325 -13.44 -8.12 27.78
#